data_AF-A0A2V3HUZ7-F1
#
_entry.id   AF-A0A2V3HUZ7-F1
#
_cell.length_a   1.000
_cell.length_b   1.000
_cell.length_c   1.000
_cell.angle_alpha   90.00
_cell.angle_beta   90.00
_cell.angle_gamma   90.00
#
_symmetry.space_group_name_H-M   'P 1'
#
loop_
_entity.id
_entity.type
_entity.pdbx_description
1 polymer ?
#
loop_
_entity_poly.entity_id
_entity_poly.type
_entity_poly.pdbx_seq_one_letter_code
_entity_poly.pdbx_strand_id
1 'polypeptide(L)'
;MNENLQSSIEFSHESGFDPFMESEFHDSLKKKNPDIVINLISSGLHKSSEKYAEIFADIGSSFINATHTSIAINESFIKTFKDKKLIV
;
A
#
# COMPACT_ATOMS: atom_id res chain seq x y z
N MET A 1 15.63 2.36 26.33
CA MET A 1 14.96 1.79 25.15
C MET A 1 13.48 1.85 25.45
N ASN A 2 12.65 2.46 24.60
CA ASN A 2 11.24 2.71 24.94
C ASN A 2 10.49 1.36 24.82
N GLU A 3 10.03 0.81 25.95
CA GLU A 3 9.43 -0.53 26.03
C GLU A 3 8.23 -0.71 25.09
N ASN A 4 7.53 0.40 24.78
CA ASN A 4 6.41 0.44 23.83
C ASN A 4 6.81 0.31 22.36
N LEU A 5 8.05 0.64 21.97
CA LEU A 5 8.51 0.42 20.60
C LEU A 5 8.96 -1.04 20.40
N GLN A 6 9.56 -1.67 21.42
CA GLN A 6 9.98 -3.07 21.32
C GLN A 6 8.77 -4.01 21.18
N SER A 7 7.67 -3.76 21.91
CA SER A 7 6.48 -4.61 21.84
C SER A 7 5.74 -4.55 20.49
N SER A 8 5.73 -3.38 19.83
CA SER A 8 5.14 -3.25 18.48
C SER A 8 6.02 -3.85 17.38
N ILE A 9 7.33 -3.92 17.60
CA ILE A 9 8.29 -4.48 16.64
C ILE A 9 8.26 -6.02 16.70
N GLU A 10 8.12 -6.61 17.89
CA GLU A 10 8.11 -8.07 18.07
C GLU A 10 6.86 -8.77 17.52
N PHE A 11 5.70 -8.10 17.42
CA PHE A 11 4.47 -8.71 16.87
C PHE A 11 4.43 -8.75 15.33
N SER A 12 5.27 -7.95 14.65
CA SER A 12 5.31 -7.85 13.18
C SER A 12 6.19 -8.91 12.51
N HIS A 13 6.80 -9.80 13.31
CA HIS A 13 7.98 -10.54 12.88
C HIS A 13 7.72 -11.82 12.04
N GLU A 14 6.48 -12.26 11.80
CA GLU A 14 6.23 -13.51 11.03
C GLU A 14 5.15 -13.49 9.92
N SER A 15 4.43 -12.39 9.65
CA SER A 15 3.52 -12.34 8.50
C SER A 15 3.33 -10.91 8.01
N GLY A 16 3.78 -10.62 6.79
CA GLY A 16 3.84 -9.26 6.23
C GLY A 16 2.51 -8.47 6.25
N PHE A 17 2.65 -7.15 6.46
CA PHE A 17 1.64 -6.08 6.56
C PHE A 17 0.74 -6.11 7.82
N ASP A 18 0.89 -5.09 8.67
CA ASP A 18 -0.07 -4.73 9.73
C ASP A 18 -0.33 -3.20 9.72
N PRO A 19 -1.52 -2.77 9.27
CA PRO A 19 -2.00 -1.39 9.33
C PRO A 19 -3.04 -1.18 10.46
N PHE A 20 -3.00 -1.93 11.57
CA PHE A 20 -3.93 -1.90 12.71
C PHE A 20 -5.44 -1.80 12.34
N MET A 21 -5.86 -2.70 11.45
CA MET A 21 -7.15 -2.84 10.75
C MET A 21 -7.15 -2.20 9.36
N GLU A 22 -6.90 -3.03 8.34
CA GLU A 22 -6.95 -2.66 6.92
C GLU A 22 -8.21 -1.86 6.56
N SER A 23 -9.35 -2.23 7.15
CA SER A 23 -10.62 -1.51 6.98
C SER A 23 -10.57 -0.08 7.52
N GLU A 24 -9.99 0.14 8.69
CA GLU A 24 -9.87 1.49 9.28
C GLU A 24 -8.93 2.36 8.46
N PHE A 25 -7.82 1.77 7.99
CA PHE A 25 -6.90 2.45 7.08
C PHE A 25 -7.61 2.81 5.76
N HIS A 26 -8.30 1.86 5.14
CA HIS A 26 -9.07 2.06 3.91
C HIS A 26 -10.14 3.14 4.05
N ASP A 27 -10.92 3.09 5.12
CA ASP A 27 -11.99 4.06 5.40
C ASP A 27 -11.42 5.47 5.64
N SER A 28 -10.28 5.56 6.32
CA SER A 28 -9.56 6.82 6.51
C SER A 28 -9.10 7.41 5.18
N LEU A 29 -8.60 6.56 4.27
CA LEU A 29 -8.16 6.99 2.94
C LEU A 29 -9.32 7.42 2.04
N LYS A 30 -10.43 6.68 2.03
CA LYS A 30 -11.65 7.07 1.29
C LYS A 30 -12.14 8.47 1.69
N LYS A 31 -12.10 8.79 2.98
CA LYS A 31 -12.49 10.13 3.48
C LYS A 31 -11.55 11.23 3.01
N LYS A 32 -10.25 10.94 2.89
CA LYS A 32 -9.24 11.89 2.42
C LYS A 32 -9.25 12.07 0.90
N ASN A 33 -9.70 11.05 0.17
CA ASN A 33 -9.84 11.03 -1.29
C ASN A 33 -8.62 11.62 -2.03
N PRO A 34 -7.41 11.08 -1.82
CA PRO A 34 -6.22 11.60 -2.49
C PRO A 34 -6.27 11.29 -4.00
N ASP A 35 -5.87 12.24 -4.85
CA ASP A 35 -5.78 12.01 -6.29
C ASP A 35 -4.57 11.12 -6.66
N ILE A 36 -3.44 11.33 -5.98
CA ILE A 36 -2.16 10.66 -6.22
C ILE A 36 -1.55 10.21 -4.90
N VAL A 37 -1.03 8.99 -4.88
CA VAL A 37 -0.29 8.40 -3.76
C VAL A 37 1.09 7.97 -4.23
N ILE A 38 2.10 8.19 -3.39
CA ILE A 38 3.49 7.81 -3.66
C ILE A 38 3.92 6.77 -2.62
N ASN A 39 4.25 5.55 -3.07
CA ASN A 39 4.74 4.48 -2.22
C ASN A 39 6.25 4.63 -1.99
N LEU A 40 6.62 5.01 -0.76
CA LEU A 40 8.00 5.23 -0.30
C LEU A 40 8.40 4.29 0.84
N ILE A 41 7.73 3.13 0.96
CA ILE A 41 8.13 2.15 1.98
C ILE A 41 9.52 1.58 1.69
N SER A 42 10.12 0.95 2.71
CA SER A 42 11.39 0.24 2.57
C SER A 42 11.36 -0.74 1.39
N SER A 43 12.43 -0.71 0.60
CA SER A 43 12.62 -1.66 -0.51
C SER A 43 12.65 -3.11 0.01
N GLY A 44 12.18 -4.04 -0.82
CA GLY A 44 12.06 -5.47 -0.46
C GLY A 44 10.72 -5.84 0.20
N LEU A 45 9.90 -4.85 0.61
CA LEU A 45 8.54 -5.06 1.11
C LEU A 45 7.54 -5.25 -0.03
N HIS A 46 7.73 -6.30 -0.82
CA HIS A 46 6.96 -6.56 -2.05
C HIS A 46 5.46 -6.73 -1.79
N LYS A 47 5.10 -7.63 -0.87
CA LYS A 47 3.68 -7.88 -0.51
C LYS A 47 2.98 -6.62 -0.02
N SER A 48 3.66 -5.77 0.75
CA SER A 48 3.10 -4.50 1.22
C SER A 48 2.91 -3.51 0.08
N SER A 49 3.87 -3.42 -0.85
CA SER A 49 3.74 -2.56 -2.03
C SER A 49 2.58 -2.96 -2.92
N GLU A 50 2.40 -4.27 -3.15
CA GLU A 50 1.26 -4.84 -3.89
C GLU A 50 -0.05 -4.53 -3.19
N LYS A 51 -0.11 -4.77 -1.86
CA LYS A 51 -1.31 -4.51 -1.07
C LYS A 51 -1.71 -3.04 -1.07
N TYR A 52 -0.74 -2.13 -0.99
CA TYR A 52 -1.03 -0.71 -1.13
C TYR A 52 -1.57 -0.37 -2.52
N ALA A 53 -0.99 -0.91 -3.59
CA ALA A 53 -1.50 -0.69 -4.95
C ALA A 53 -2.96 -1.15 -5.09
N GLU A 54 -3.33 -2.31 -4.51
CA GLU A 54 -4.71 -2.78 -4.46
C GLU A 54 -5.64 -1.80 -3.72
N ILE A 55 -5.25 -1.37 -2.53
CA ILE A 55 -6.02 -0.43 -1.70
C ILE A 55 -6.24 0.90 -2.45
N PHE A 56 -5.19 1.46 -3.04
CA PHE A 56 -5.27 2.76 -3.72
C PHE A 56 -6.02 2.69 -5.06
N ALA A 57 -5.92 1.58 -5.78
CA ALA A 57 -6.79 1.32 -6.91
C ALA A 57 -8.25 1.22 -6.47
N ASP A 58 -8.55 0.60 -5.33
CA ASP A 58 -9.91 0.47 -4.85
C ASP A 58 -10.56 1.82 -4.55
N ILE A 59 -9.85 2.70 -3.84
CA ILE A 59 -10.37 4.02 -3.45
C ILE A 59 -10.39 5.06 -4.58
N GLY A 60 -9.80 4.75 -5.75
CA GLY A 60 -9.83 5.65 -6.91
C GLY A 60 -8.62 6.59 -7.02
N SER A 61 -7.47 6.24 -6.42
CA SER A 61 -6.25 7.05 -6.45
C SER A 61 -5.24 6.53 -7.46
N SER A 62 -4.55 7.44 -8.16
CA SER A 62 -3.36 7.07 -8.93
C SER A 62 -2.20 6.71 -8.00
N PHE A 63 -1.35 5.79 -8.41
CA PHE A 63 -0.33 5.20 -7.54
C PHE A 63 1.06 5.26 -8.18
N ILE A 64 2.01 5.92 -7.54
CA ILE A 64 3.40 5.99 -7.99
C ILE A 64 4.22 5.08 -7.09
N ASN A 65 4.68 3.95 -7.61
CA ASN A 65 5.57 3.06 -6.88
C ASN A 65 7.03 3.50 -7.02
N ALA A 66 7.64 3.97 -5.93
CA ALA A 66 9.06 4.32 -5.90
C ALA A 66 9.94 3.21 -5.28
N THR A 67 9.45 1.97 -5.28
CA THR A 67 10.20 0.77 -4.87
C THR A 67 10.50 -0.11 -6.08
N HIS A 68 11.40 -1.09 -5.92
CA HIS A 68 11.68 -2.07 -6.97
C HIS A 68 10.56 -3.10 -7.22
N THR A 69 9.47 -3.08 -6.45
CA THR A 69 8.34 -3.99 -6.66
C THR A 69 7.70 -3.77 -8.03
N SER A 70 7.49 -4.84 -8.79
CA SER A 70 6.90 -4.80 -10.12
C SER A 70 5.40 -4.49 -10.06
N ILE A 71 5.06 -3.20 -9.97
CA ILE A 71 3.67 -2.71 -10.02
C ILE A 71 3.35 -2.17 -11.42
N ALA A 72 4.07 -1.13 -11.88
CA ALA A 72 3.83 -0.47 -13.17
C ALA A 72 4.18 -1.33 -14.42
N ILE A 73 4.79 -2.49 -14.22
CA ILE A 73 5.11 -3.46 -15.29
C ILE A 73 4.36 -4.79 -15.12
N ASN A 74 3.52 -4.91 -14.10
CA ASN A 74 2.70 -6.09 -13.87
C ASN A 74 1.34 -5.88 -14.53
N GLU A 75 1.02 -6.73 -15.51
CA GLU A 75 -0.19 -6.62 -16.34
C GLU A 75 -1.48 -6.60 -15.53
N SER A 76 -1.53 -7.29 -14.39
CA SER A 76 -2.71 -7.33 -13.51
C SER A 76 -2.98 -5.96 -12.89
N PHE A 77 -1.94 -5.30 -12.36
CA PHE A 77 -2.06 -3.95 -11.81
C PHE A 77 -2.34 -2.94 -12.91
N ILE A 78 -1.62 -2.99 -14.03
CA ILE A 78 -1.87 -2.11 -15.18
C ILE A 78 -3.34 -2.17 -15.61
N LYS A 79 -3.90 -3.38 -15.76
CA LYS A 79 -5.31 -3.56 -16.12
C LYS A 79 -6.24 -2.96 -15.07
N THR A 80 -5.98 -3.23 -13.79
CA THR A 80 -6.81 -2.76 -12.67
C THR A 80 -6.91 -1.24 -12.63
N PHE A 81 -5.77 -0.54 -12.74
CA PHE A 81 -5.75 0.92 -12.75
C PHE A 81 -6.34 1.49 -14.04
N LYS A 82 -6.05 0.89 -15.21
CA LYS A 82 -6.58 1.33 -16.50
C LYS A 82 -8.11 1.22 -16.59
N ASP A 83 -8.69 0.12 -16.10
CA ASP A 83 -10.15 -0.08 -16.06
C ASP A 83 -10.85 1.00 -15.22
N LYS A 84 -10.15 1.55 -14.23
CA LYS A 84 -10.59 2.65 -13.37
C LYS A 84 -10.17 4.05 -13.86
N LYS A 85 -9.49 4.14 -15.01
CA LYS A 85 -8.93 5.39 -15.57
C LYS A 85 -7.91 6.08 -14.64
N LEU A 86 -7.12 5.31 -13.91
CA LEU A 86 -6.08 5.75 -13.00
C LEU A 86 -4.68 5.50 -13.58
N ILE A 87 -3.68 6.18 -13.04
CA ILE A 87 -2.25 6.02 -13.41
C ILE A 87 -1.57 5.11 -12.38
N VAL A 88 -0.69 4.22 -12.85
CA VAL A 88 0.15 3.33 -12.04
C VAL A 88 1.54 3.15 -12.62
#